data_AF-A0A973DA59-F1
#
_entry.id   AF-A0A973DA59-F1
#
_cell.length_a   1.000
_cell.length_b   1.000
_cell.length_c   1.000
_cell.angle_alpha   90.00
_cell.angle_beta   90.00
_cell.angle_gamma   90.00
#
_symmetry.space_group_name_H-M   'P 1'
#
loop_
_entity.id
_entity.type
_entity.pdbx_description
1 polymer ?
#
loop_
_entity_poly.entity_id
_entity_poly.type
_entity_poly.pdbx_seq_one_letter_code
_entity_poly.pdbx_strand_id
1 'polypeptide(L)'
;MGSLNLNEVGQPIRINLGDDISLSTPTLILQPEIGITKEITSGVTIPAVNITIGDETLLANEYIEYFTKDGDLDYVGRWRFKAKLDFSSSDIRQTDFQKFRVLA
;
A
#
# COMPACT_ATOMS: atom_id res chain seq x y z
N MET A 1 8.05 7.05 -1.97
CA MET A 1 8.37 5.73 -2.57
C MET A 1 9.11 5.94 -3.89
N GLY A 2 10.09 5.09 -4.21
CA GLY A 2 10.84 5.16 -5.48
C GLY A 2 10.09 4.55 -6.67
N SER A 3 10.75 4.46 -7.82
CA SER A 3 10.25 3.73 -8.98
C SER A 3 10.34 2.21 -8.75
N LEU A 4 9.38 1.45 -9.28
CA LEU A 4 9.37 -0.03 -9.30
C LEU A 4 9.49 -0.53 -10.76
N ASN A 5 9.80 -1.79 -10.97
CA ASN A 5 9.87 -2.41 -12.30
C ASN A 5 8.57 -3.16 -12.65
N LEU A 6 8.34 -3.36 -13.95
CA LEU A 6 7.22 -4.15 -14.45
C LEU A 6 7.30 -5.58 -13.88
N ASN A 7 6.17 -6.09 -13.39
CA ASN A 7 6.05 -7.40 -12.74
C ASN A 7 7.01 -7.61 -11.55
N GLU A 8 7.49 -6.53 -10.93
CA GLU A 8 8.41 -6.67 -9.80
C GLU A 8 7.71 -7.30 -8.59
N VAL A 9 8.29 -8.38 -8.08
CA VAL A 9 7.76 -9.17 -6.97
C VAL A 9 8.59 -8.92 -5.71
N GLY A 10 7.92 -8.88 -4.55
CA GLY A 10 8.55 -8.80 -3.25
C GLY A 10 8.97 -7.39 -2.84
N GLN A 11 8.58 -6.35 -3.60
CA GLN A 11 8.82 -4.99 -3.16
C GLN A 11 7.78 -4.56 -2.14
N PRO A 12 8.21 -4.05 -0.97
CA PRO A 12 7.29 -3.60 0.06
C PRO A 12 6.69 -2.24 -0.32
N ILE A 13 5.37 -2.18 -0.38
CA ILE A 13 4.58 -0.96 -0.35
C ILE A 13 4.14 -0.74 1.09
N ARG A 14 4.55 0.38 1.68
CA ARG A 14 4.20 0.77 3.04
C ARG A 14 3.50 2.11 3.03
N ILE A 15 2.42 2.21 3.80
CA ILE A 15 1.65 3.45 3.94
C ILE A 15 1.54 3.74 5.42
N ASN A 16 2.16 4.84 5.85
CA ASN A 16 2.04 5.36 7.20
C ASN A 16 0.66 6.04 7.36
N LEU A 17 -0.07 5.68 8.42
CA LEU A 17 -1.38 6.25 8.75
C LEU A 17 -1.25 7.27 9.88
N GLY A 18 -0.24 7.15 10.74
CA GLY A 18 0.01 8.06 11.87
C GLY A 18 -0.99 7.97 13.03
N ASP A 19 -1.84 6.94 13.03
CA ASP A 19 -2.80 6.61 14.08
C ASP A 19 -2.87 5.08 14.23
N ASP A 20 -3.30 4.60 15.39
CA ASP A 20 -3.51 3.15 15.63
C ASP A 20 -4.65 2.61 14.75
N ILE A 21 -4.31 1.64 13.92
CA ILE A 21 -5.22 0.96 12.99
C ILE A 21 -5.37 -0.53 13.31
N SER A 22 -4.89 -1.00 14.47
CA SER A 22 -4.85 -2.41 14.88
C SER A 22 -6.18 -3.17 14.76
N LEU A 23 -7.31 -2.47 14.89
CA LEU A 23 -8.65 -3.06 14.81
C LEU A 23 -9.28 -2.98 13.41
N SER A 24 -8.59 -2.43 12.43
CA SER A 24 -9.10 -2.24 11.07
C SER A 24 -8.81 -3.44 10.16
N THR A 25 -9.65 -3.61 9.13
CA THR A 25 -9.34 -4.47 7.98
C THR A 25 -8.73 -3.61 6.87
N PRO A 26 -7.46 -3.82 6.50
CA PRO A 26 -6.80 -3.00 5.49
C PRO A 26 -7.06 -3.50 4.06
N THR A 27 -7.20 -2.55 3.15
CA THR A 27 -7.22 -2.78 1.70
C THR A 27 -6.22 -1.83 1.05
N LEU A 28 -5.33 -2.36 0.21
CA LEU A 28 -4.47 -1.55 -0.66
C LEU A 28 -5.17 -1.33 -2.00
N ILE A 29 -5.39 -0.08 -2.37
CA ILE A 29 -5.90 0.28 -3.69
C ILE A 29 -4.70 0.68 -4.53
N LEU A 30 -4.44 -0.08 -5.60
CA LEU A 30 -3.33 0.12 -6.52
C LEU A 30 -3.88 0.41 -7.92
N GLN A 31 -3.54 1.57 -8.49
CA GLN A 31 -4.14 2.05 -9.73
C GLN A 31 -3.08 2.51 -10.74
N PRO A 32 -3.01 1.87 -11.93
CA PRO A 32 -2.26 2.41 -13.04
C PRO A 32 -2.98 3.62 -13.67
N GLU A 33 -2.22 4.51 -14.32
CA GLU A 33 -2.79 5.60 -15.14
C GLU A 33 -3.60 5.04 -16.32
N ILE A 34 -3.19 3.89 -16.86
CA ILE A 34 -3.85 3.17 -17.94
C ILE A 34 -3.99 1.71 -17.51
N GLY A 35 -5.22 1.23 -17.37
CA GLY A 35 -5.50 -0.14 -16.94
C GLY A 35 -6.61 -0.22 -15.89
N ILE A 36 -6.66 -1.35 -15.19
CA ILE A 36 -7.70 -1.66 -14.19
C ILE A 36 -7.18 -1.33 -12.79
N THR A 37 -8.03 -0.71 -11.96
CA THR A 37 -7.74 -0.50 -10.54
C THR A 37 -7.80 -1.83 -9.80
N LYS A 38 -6.79 -2.09 -8.97
CA LYS A 38 -6.68 -3.31 -8.17
C LYS A 38 -6.98 -2.99 -6.72
N GLU A 39 -7.97 -3.66 -6.16
CA GLU A 39 -8.27 -3.63 -4.73
C GLU A 39 -7.74 -4.89 -4.08
N ILE A 40 -6.66 -4.76 -3.32
CA ILE A 40 -5.93 -5.87 -2.73
C ILE A 40 -6.30 -5.96 -1.26
N THR A 41 -7.05 -7.01 -0.93
CA THR A 41 -7.49 -7.32 0.45
C THR A 41 -6.68 -8.47 1.08
N SER A 42 -5.98 -9.26 0.26
CA SER A 42 -5.23 -10.44 0.71
C SER A 42 -3.72 -10.19 0.72
N GLY A 43 -3.11 -10.38 1.88
CA GLY A 43 -1.67 -10.20 2.09
C GLY A 43 -1.27 -8.75 2.42
N VAL A 44 -2.24 -7.85 2.58
CA VAL A 44 -2.02 -6.54 3.22
C VAL A 44 -2.06 -6.75 4.73
N THR A 45 -1.00 -6.38 5.42
CA THR A 45 -0.85 -6.60 6.86
C THR A 45 -0.76 -5.27 7.61
N ILE A 46 -1.07 -5.30 8.90
CA ILE A 46 -0.82 -4.23 9.87
C ILE A 46 0.25 -4.77 10.81
N PRO A 47 1.53 -4.41 10.63
CA PRO A 47 2.59 -4.98 11.45
C PRO A 47 2.56 -4.46 12.88
N ALA A 48 2.78 -5.34 13.85
CA ALA A 48 2.86 -5.02 15.28
C ALA A 48 4.28 -4.69 15.75
N VAL A 49 5.16 -4.26 14.84
CA VAL A 49 6.56 -3.93 15.11
C VAL A 49 6.92 -2.59 14.47
N ASN A 50 7.83 -1.84 15.09
CA ASN A 50 8.36 -0.62 14.50
C ASN A 50 9.36 -0.97 13.39
N ILE A 51 9.43 -0.15 12.34
CA ILE A 51 10.46 -0.24 11.30
C ILE A 51 11.02 1.15 10.98
N THR A 52 12.33 1.24 10.78
CA THR A 52 13.00 2.47 10.35
C THR A 52 13.41 2.35 8.89
N ILE A 53 13.03 3.34 8.07
CA ILE A 53 13.30 3.40 6.63
C ILE A 53 13.97 4.74 6.34
N GLY A 54 15.28 4.73 6.15
CA GLY A 54 16.06 5.97 6.10
C GLY A 54 15.92 6.72 7.43
N ASP A 55 15.41 7.95 7.37
CA ASP A 55 15.20 8.81 8.55
C ASP A 55 13.77 8.76 9.10
N GLU A 56 12.86 7.99 8.49
CA GLU A 56 11.47 7.84 8.95
C GLU A 56 11.32 6.55 9.76
N THR A 57 10.63 6.62 10.90
CA THR A 57 10.19 5.46 11.68
C THR A 57 8.69 5.28 11.53
N LEU A 58 8.29 4.10 11.07
CA LEU A 58 6.89 3.66 11.09
C LEU A 58 6.66 2.90 12.40
N LEU A 59 5.66 3.34 13.17
CA LEU A 59 5.34 2.75 14.47
C LEU A 59 4.43 1.53 14.31
N ALA A 60 4.59 0.56 15.21
CA ALA A 60 3.76 -0.63 15.28
C ALA A 60 2.27 -0.26 15.28
N ASN A 61 1.49 -0.97 14.49
CA ASN A 61 0.05 -0.77 14.30
C ASN A 61 -0.37 0.56 13.66
N GLU A 62 0.55 1.37 13.16
CA GLU A 62 0.23 2.67 12.53
C GLU A 62 0.53 2.70 11.03
N TYR A 63 0.85 1.56 10.42
CA TYR A 63 1.10 1.46 8.98
C TYR A 63 0.57 0.14 8.42
N ILE A 64 0.27 0.15 7.12
CA ILE A 64 0.04 -1.09 6.37
C ILE A 64 1.29 -1.47 5.58
N GLU A 65 1.50 -2.77 5.40
CA GLU A 65 2.56 -3.33 4.56
C GLU A 65 1.97 -4.33 3.56
N TYR A 66 2.44 -4.25 2.32
CA TYR A 66 2.11 -5.18 1.26
C TYR A 66 3.35 -5.49 0.44
N PHE A 67 3.56 -6.76 0.11
CA PHE A 67 4.62 -7.17 -0.82
C PHE A 67 4.00 -7.44 -2.19
N THR A 68 4.51 -6.76 -3.21
CA THR A 68 4.04 -6.95 -4.59
C THR A 68 4.14 -8.41 -5.02
N LYS A 69 3.14 -8.88 -5.74
CA LYS A 69 3.06 -10.23 -6.29
C LYS A 69 3.14 -10.18 -7.81
N ASP A 70 3.36 -11.34 -8.41
CA ASP A 70 3.34 -11.48 -9.86
C ASP A 70 2.00 -10.99 -10.42
N GLY A 71 2.07 -10.21 -11.50
CA GLY A 71 0.91 -9.60 -12.14
C GLY A 71 0.29 -8.40 -11.41
N ASP A 72 0.82 -7.93 -10.28
CA ASP A 72 0.30 -6.71 -9.64
C ASP A 72 0.67 -5.45 -10.44
N LEU A 73 1.92 -5.37 -10.91
CA LEU A 73 2.49 -4.25 -11.66
C LEU A 73 2.54 -4.58 -13.16
N ASP A 74 1.39 -4.70 -13.79
CA ASP A 74 1.19 -5.21 -15.16
C ASP A 74 1.25 -4.13 -16.26
N TYR A 75 1.45 -2.87 -15.89
CA TYR A 75 1.56 -1.74 -16.82
C TYR A 75 2.78 -0.88 -16.49
N VAL A 76 3.55 -0.51 -17.52
CA VAL A 76 4.59 0.51 -17.41
C VAL A 76 3.94 1.89 -17.35
N GLY A 77 4.46 2.79 -16.51
CA GLY A 77 4.02 4.19 -16.49
C GLY A 77 3.77 4.72 -15.09
N ARG A 78 2.86 5.69 -14.98
CA ARG A 78 2.51 6.29 -13.69
C ARG A 78 1.48 5.44 -12.98
N TRP A 79 1.67 5.30 -11.68
CA TRP A 79 0.77 4.60 -10.81
C TRP A 79 0.49 5.44 -9.57
N ARG A 80 -0.60 5.12 -8.92
CA ARG A 80 -0.92 5.66 -7.60
C ARG A 80 -1.48 4.58 -6.70
N PHE A 81 -1.27 4.72 -5.40
CA PHE A 81 -1.81 3.83 -4.41
C PHE A 81 -2.36 4.58 -3.21
N LYS A 82 -3.26 3.95 -2.46
CA LYS A 82 -3.74 4.42 -1.16
C LYS A 82 -4.19 3.24 -0.29
N ALA A 83 -4.21 3.45 1.02
CA ALA A 83 -4.87 2.57 1.98
C ALA A 83 -6.35 2.93 2.11
N LYS A 84 -7.20 1.91 2.18
CA LYS A 84 -8.57 1.96 2.70
C LYS A 84 -8.63 1.05 3.94
N LEU A 85 -9.21 1.56 5.02
CA LEU A 85 -9.32 0.89 6.31
C LEU A 85 -10.78 0.79 6.69
N ASP A 86 -11.26 -0.42 6.89
CA ASP A 86 -12.61 -0.68 7.35
C ASP A 86 -12.56 -1.04 8.85
N PHE A 87 -12.99 -0.14 9.73
CA PHE A 87 -13.14 -0.40 11.17
C PHE A 87 -14.51 -1.03 11.48
N SER A 88 -15.51 -0.66 10.67
CA SER A 88 -16.84 -1.27 10.61
C SER A 88 -17.46 -0.98 9.25
N SER A 89 -18.66 -1.48 8.98
CA SER A 89 -19.39 -1.15 7.75
C SER A 89 -19.78 0.33 7.62
N SER A 90 -19.75 1.09 8.72
CA SER A 90 -20.07 2.53 8.76
C SER A 90 -18.87 3.44 9.06
N ASP A 91 -17.74 2.90 9.52
CA ASP A 91 -16.49 3.65 9.74
C ASP A 91 -15.42 3.14 8.77
N ILE A 92 -15.29 3.87 7.67
CA ILE A 92 -14.34 3.59 6.60
C ILE A 92 -13.44 4.82 6.45
N ARG A 93 -12.13 4.61 6.61
CA ARG A 93 -11.12 5.66 6.49
C ARG A 93 -10.22 5.38 5.30
N GLN A 94 -9.78 6.43 4.61
CA GLN A 94 -8.91 6.28 3.45
C GLN A 94 -7.83 7.35 3.48
N THR A 95 -6.65 6.98 3.00
CA THR A 95 -5.54 7.91 2.77
C THR A 95 -5.67 8.60 1.42
N ASP A 96 -4.94 9.70 1.26
CA ASP A 96 -4.72 10.31 -0.04
C ASP A 96 -3.88 9.41 -0.96
N PHE A 97 -4.06 9.60 -2.26
CA PHE A 97 -3.27 8.89 -3.25
C PHE A 97 -1.81 9.35 -3.24
N GLN A 98 -0.91 8.40 -3.05
CA GLN A 98 0.52 8.57 -3.28
C GLN A 98 0.88 8.08 -4.68
N LYS A 99 1.81 8.76 -5.35
CA LYS A 99 2.19 8.47 -6.74
C LYS A 99 3.55 7.78 -6.79
N PHE A 100 3.72 6.87 -7.73
CA PHE A 100 5.00 6.27 -8.08
C PHE A 100 5.04 5.93 -9.57
N ARG A 101 6.17 5.37 -10.03
CA ARG A 101 6.36 5.01 -11.44
C ARG A 101 6.77 3.55 -11.54
N VAL A 102 6.14 2.83 -12.46
CA VAL A 102 6.57 1.51 -12.92
C VAL A 102 7.41 1.69 -14.19
N LEU A 103 8.60 1.13 -14.20
CA LEU A 103 9.57 1.14 -15.28
C LEU A 103 9.51 -0.17 -16.07
N ALA A 104 10.00 -0.13 -17.31
CA ALA A 104 10.11 -1.31 -18.17
C ALA A 104 11.32 -2.16 -17.78
#